data_AF-A0A0P6W2L9-F1
#
_entry.id   AF-A0A0P6W2L9-F1
#
_cell.length_a   1.000
_cell.length_b   1.000
_cell.length_c   1.000
_cell.angle_alpha   90.00
_cell.angle_beta   90.00
_cell.angle_gamma   90.00
#
_symmetry.space_group_name_H-M   'P 1'
#
loop_
_entity.id
_entity.type
_entity.pdbx_description
1 polymer ?
#
loop_
_entity_poly.entity_id
_entity_poly.type
_entity_poly.pdbx_seq_one_letter_code
_entity_poly.pdbx_strand_id
1 'polypeptide(L)'
;MRMTKLDLMSCLLSRDHHSFKKFYQDYETFMFRTGYRVTGCRTTTEQLMLLVVRNIWDRPTVISKSSDRYLSVILQKLMVDHK
;
A
#
# COMPACT_ATOMS: atom_id res chain seq x y z
N MET A 1 -6.18 10.67 -11.95
CA MET A 1 -4.90 11.15 -11.38
C MET A 1 -4.57 10.27 -10.19
N ARG A 2 -3.40 9.60 -10.18
CA ARG A 2 -3.03 8.70 -9.08
C ARG A 2 -2.70 9.52 -7.84
N MET A 3 -3.14 9.05 -6.68
CA MET A 3 -2.86 9.68 -5.39
C MET A 3 -1.36 9.80 -5.15
N THR A 4 -0.89 10.97 -4.72
CA THR A 4 0.51 11.18 -4.35
C THR A 4 0.78 10.73 -2.91
N LYS A 5 2.06 10.66 -2.53
CA LYS A 5 2.47 10.39 -1.16
C LYS A 5 1.92 11.43 -0.17
N LEU A 6 1.91 12.71 -0.54
CA LEU A 6 1.37 13.78 0.30
C LEU A 6 -0.15 13.64 0.46
N ASP A 7 -0.86 13.33 -0.63
CA ASP A 7 -2.31 13.10 -0.58
C ASP A 7 -2.66 11.91 0.33
N LEU A 8 -1.90 10.81 0.22
CA LEU A 8 -2.08 9.64 1.10
C LEU A 8 -1.78 9.99 2.56
N MET A 9 -0.72 10.76 2.84
CA MET A 9 -0.41 11.19 4.20
C MET A 9 -1.51 12.07 4.79
N SER A 10 -2.03 13.02 4.01
CA SER A 10 -3.16 13.87 4.43
C SER A 10 -4.39 13.01 4.77
N CYS A 11 -4.73 12.06 3.89
CA CYS A 11 -5.80 11.08 4.06
C CYS A 11 -5.63 10.23 5.34
N LEU A 12 -4.42 9.75 5.62
CA LEU A 12 -4.13 8.94 6.80
C LEU A 12 -4.21 9.75 8.10
N LEU A 13 -3.75 11.00 8.09
CA LEU A 13 -3.80 11.90 9.24
C LEU A 13 -5.23 12.34 9.56
N SER A 14 -6.06 12.55 8.55
CA SER A 14 -7.48 12.90 8.70
C SER A 14 -8.39 11.69 8.95
N ARG A 15 -7.85 10.46 8.91
CA ARG A 15 -8.62 9.21 8.99
C ARG A 15 -9.75 9.16 7.94
N ASP A 16 -9.49 9.68 6.74
CA ASP A 16 -10.46 9.68 5.64
C ASP A 16 -10.52 8.30 4.96
N HIS A 17 -11.57 7.54 5.31
CA HIS A 17 -11.81 6.21 4.76
C HIS A 17 -12.14 6.22 3.26
N HIS A 18 -12.76 7.30 2.77
CA HIS A 18 -13.17 7.38 1.37
C HIS A 18 -11.94 7.54 0.47
N SER A 19 -11.07 8.48 0.82
CA SER A 19 -9.80 8.67 0.10
C SER A 19 -8.87 7.46 0.24
N PHE A 20 -8.87 6.79 1.40
CA PHE A 20 -8.07 5.57 1.59
C PHE A 20 -8.59 4.39 0.76
N LYS A 21 -9.90 4.23 0.65
CA LYS A 21 -10.51 3.23 -0.24
C LYS A 21 -10.13 3.50 -1.71
N LYS A 22 -10.14 4.76 -2.13
CA LYS A 22 -9.72 5.15 -3.48
C LYS A 22 -8.23 4.83 -3.73
N PHE A 23 -7.37 5.10 -2.75
CA PHE A 23 -5.97 4.67 -2.80
C PHE A 23 -5.83 3.16 -3.00
N TYR A 24 -6.57 2.35 -2.23
CA TYR A 24 -6.54 0.91 -2.38
C TYR A 24 -6.94 0.50 -3.81
N GLN A 25 -8.04 1.02 -4.34
CA GLN A 25 -8.51 0.73 -5.69
C GLN A 25 -7.50 1.12 -6.78
N ASP A 26 -6.84 2.28 -6.63
CA ASP A 26 -5.82 2.74 -7.58
C ASP A 26 -4.59 1.82 -7.65
N TYR A 27 -4.27 1.12 -6.56
CA TYR A 27 -3.07 0.29 -6.42
C TYR A 27 -3.35 -1.22 -6.30
N GLU A 28 -4.60 -1.66 -6.22
CA GLU A 28 -4.99 -3.06 -6.00
C GLU A 28 -4.35 -4.00 -7.03
N THR A 29 -4.52 -3.71 -8.33
CA THR A 29 -3.96 -4.53 -9.41
C THR A 29 -2.42 -4.56 -9.35
N PHE A 30 -1.79 -3.45 -8.98
CA PHE A 30 -0.34 -3.36 -8.85
C PHE A 30 0.17 -4.22 -7.68
N MET A 31 -0.48 -4.12 -6.52
CA MET A 31 -0.14 -4.92 -5.35
C MET A 31 -0.38 -6.40 -5.62
N PHE A 32 -1.49 -6.76 -6.26
CA PHE A 32 -1.77 -8.16 -6.62
C PHE A 32 -0.69 -8.74 -7.54
N ARG A 33 -0.35 -8.04 -8.64
CA ARG A 33 0.70 -8.51 -9.56
C ARG A 33 2.06 -8.63 -8.88
N THR A 34 2.38 -7.70 -7.99
CA THR A 34 3.65 -7.72 -7.24
C THR A 34 3.67 -8.86 -6.23
N GLY A 35 2.64 -8.98 -5.39
CA GLY A 35 2.53 -10.04 -4.39
C GLY A 35 2.43 -11.44 -5.01
N TYR A 36 1.77 -11.59 -6.16
CA TYR A 36 1.69 -12.87 -6.85
C TYR A 36 3.06 -13.31 -7.39
N ARG A 37 3.89 -12.38 -7.86
CA ARG A 37 5.28 -12.69 -8.24
C ARG A 37 6.15 -13.12 -7.06
N VAL A 38 5.87 -12.60 -5.86
CA VAL A 38 6.62 -12.93 -4.64
C VAL A 38 6.16 -14.28 -4.07
N THR A 39 4.85 -14.53 -4.05
CA THR A 39 4.27 -15.67 -3.33
C THR A 39 3.94 -16.87 -4.21
N GLY A 40 3.73 -16.66 -5.51
CA GLY A 40 3.25 -17.68 -6.44
C GLY A 40 1.82 -18.19 -6.15
N CYS A 41 1.12 -17.61 -5.17
CA CYS A 41 -0.18 -18.10 -4.70
C CYS A 41 -1.17 -16.94 -4.53
N ARG A 42 -2.37 -17.10 -5.10
CA ARG A 42 -3.42 -16.08 -5.05
C ARG A 42 -3.85 -15.78 -3.61
N THR A 43 -4.17 -16.81 -2.83
CA THR A 43 -4.67 -16.65 -1.46
C THR A 43 -3.62 -15.97 -0.57
N THR A 44 -2.36 -16.39 -0.67
CA THR A 44 -1.26 -15.76 0.07
C THR A 44 -1.03 -14.31 -0.37
N THR A 45 -1.19 -14.01 -1.65
CA THR A 45 -1.12 -12.63 -2.18
C THR A 45 -2.21 -11.74 -1.58
N GLU A 46 -3.46 -12.21 -1.55
CA GLU A 46 -4.58 -11.45 -1.01
C GLU A 46 -4.39 -11.19 0.50
N GLN A 47 -3.90 -12.18 1.25
CA GLN A 47 -3.55 -12.02 2.67
C GLN A 47 -2.43 -11.00 2.89
N LEU A 48 -1.37 -11.06 2.07
CA LEU A 48 -0.26 -10.10 2.10
C LEU A 48 -0.74 -8.68 1.80
N MET A 49 -1.58 -8.51 0.78
CA MET A 49 -2.18 -7.22 0.44
C MET A 49 -2.99 -6.64 1.61
N LEU A 50 -3.85 -7.45 2.23
CA LEU A 50 -4.63 -7.03 3.39
C LEU A 50 -3.73 -6.58 4.54
N LEU A 51 -2.65 -7.33 4.79
CA LEU A 51 -1.69 -7.01 5.84
C LEU A 51 -0.95 -5.69 5.58
N VAL A 52 -0.49 -5.47 4.35
CA VAL A 52 0.17 -4.22 3.95
C VAL A 52 -0.79 -3.02 4.04
N VAL A 53 -2.01 -3.15 3.51
CA VAL A 53 -3.01 -2.06 3.54
C VAL A 53 -3.41 -1.73 4.97
N ARG A 54 -3.63 -2.74 5.81
CA ARG A 54 -3.91 -2.54 7.23
C ARG A 54 -2.73 -1.87 7.95
N ASN A 55 -1.49 -2.31 7.69
CA ASN A 55 -0.31 -1.71 8.30
C ASN A 55 -0.15 -0.23 7.92
N ILE A 56 -0.45 0.15 6.67
CA ILE A 56 -0.44 1.55 6.23
C ILE A 56 -1.49 2.37 7.00
N TRP A 57 -2.70 1.82 7.17
CA TRP A 57 -3.79 2.49 7.89
C TRP A 57 -3.51 2.64 9.39
N ASP A 58 -3.02 1.57 10.02
CA ASP A 58 -2.77 1.53 11.46
C ASP A 58 -1.49 2.29 11.83
N ARG A 59 -0.48 2.30 10.95
CA ARG A 59 0.85 2.89 11.18
C ARG A 59 1.28 3.77 9.99
N PRO A 60 0.76 4.99 9.84
CA PRO A 60 1.13 5.91 8.76
C PRO A 60 2.64 6.20 8.64
N THR A 61 3.39 5.96 9.72
CA THR A 61 4.86 6.06 9.74
C THR A 61 5.56 5.21 8.69
N VAL A 62 4.94 4.12 8.22
CA VAL A 62 5.53 3.29 7.14
C VAL A 62 5.61 4.04 5.81
N ILE A 63 4.69 4.98 5.57
CA ILE A 63 4.71 5.86 4.40
C ILE A 63 5.62 7.05 4.65
N SER A 64 5.52 7.70 5.82
CA SER A 64 6.29 8.92 6.09
C SER A 64 7.80 8.69 6.22
N LYS A 65 8.23 7.55 6.77
CA LYS A 65 9.66 7.21 6.93
C LYS A 65 10.34 6.78 5.64
N SER A 66 9.59 6.32 4.64
CA SER A 66 10.19 6.01 3.34
C SER A 66 10.76 7.28 2.71
N SER A 67 11.96 7.22 2.15
CA SER A 67 12.53 8.31 1.35
C SER A 67 11.98 8.35 -0.08
N ASP A 68 11.25 7.32 -0.50
CA ASP A 68 10.76 7.21 -1.87
C ASP A 68 9.63 8.21 -2.13
N ARG A 69 9.65 8.79 -3.34
CA ARG A 69 8.63 9.75 -3.81
C ARG A 69 7.35 9.06 -4.26
N TYR A 70 7.47 7.91 -4.93
CA TYR A 70 6.37 7.24 -5.59
C TYR A 70 5.78 6.14 -4.70
N LEU A 71 4.47 6.18 -4.47
CA LEU A 71 3.76 5.16 -3.68
C LEU A 71 3.94 3.75 -4.26
N SER A 72 4.06 3.59 -5.58
CA SER A 72 4.32 2.29 -6.20
C SER A 72 5.62 1.66 -5.72
N VAL A 73 6.68 2.46 -5.52
CA VAL A 73 7.97 1.97 -5.03
C VAL A 73 7.87 1.58 -3.57
N ILE A 74 7.20 2.40 -2.75
CA ILE A 74 6.96 2.11 -1.33
C ILE A 74 6.17 0.81 -1.19
N LEU A 75 5.06 0.68 -1.92
CA LEU A 75 4.22 -0.51 -1.92
C LEU A 75 4.99 -1.75 -2.38
N GLN A 76 5.82 -1.64 -3.42
CA GLN A 76 6.65 -2.75 -3.86
C GLN A 76 7.58 -3.23 -2.73
N LYS A 77 8.26 -2.32 -2.03
CA LYS A 77 9.12 -2.67 -0.89
C LYS A 77 8.32 -3.34 0.21
N LEU A 78 7.17 -2.79 0.60
CA LEU A 78 6.30 -3.39 1.62
C LEU A 78 5.80 -4.80 1.26
N MET A 79 5.61 -5.09 -0.04
CA MET A 79 5.18 -6.41 -0.51
C MET A 79 6.36 -7.41 -0.59
N VAL A 80 7.59 -6.94 -0.82
CA VAL A 80 8.78 -7.80 -0.97
C VAL A 80 9.47 -8.05 0.38
N ASP A 81 9.56 -7.02 1.23
CA ASP A 81 10.25 -7.04 2.52
C ASP A 81 9.39 -7.63 3.64
N HIS A 82 8.33 -8.39 3.31
CA HIS A 82 7.40 -8.98 4.27
C HIS A 82 7.97 -10.22 5.01
N LYS A 83 9.30 -10.34 5.06
CA LYS A 83 10.03 -11.39 5.78
C LYS A 83 10.35 -10.96 7.20
#